data_AF-A0A537UV71-F1
#
_entry.id   AF-A0A537UV71-F1
#
_cell.length_a   1.000
_cell.length_b   1.000
_cell.length_c   1.000
_cell.angle_alpha   90.00
_cell.angle_beta   90.00
_cell.angle_gamma   90.00
#
_symmetry.space_group_name_H-M   'P 1'
#
loop_
_entity.id
_entity.type
_entity.pdbx_description
1 polymer ?
#
loop_
_entity_poly.entity_id
_entity_poly.type
_entity_poly.pdbx_seq_one_letter_code
_entity_poly.pdbx_strand_id
1 'polypeptide(L)'
;HIGLTPHTIAMFGGFKIQGRRAEAAMKILEDALAIEDAGCFMLEFEAVPAKIAKLISEQLTIPTIGIGAGAGTDGQILLCYDLLGVFTDFKPKFTKRYAKLTEVAVAGVRQYVEEVKQGIFPDDDHSYTVDDAEYEKFAAMVAKRRQV
;
A
#
# COMPACT_ATOMS: atom_id res chain seq x y z
N HIS A 1 10.39 13.61 -10.53
CA HIS A 1 10.85 12.59 -9.56
C HIS A 1 12.36 12.49 -9.65
N ILE A 2 13.05 12.93 -8.59
CA ILE A 2 14.52 12.92 -8.48
C ILE A 2 14.95 12.34 -7.13
N GLY A 3 16.26 12.15 -6.97
CA GLY A 3 16.80 11.36 -5.87
C GLY A 3 16.85 9.88 -6.26
N LEU A 4 16.40 8.99 -5.39
CA LEU A 4 16.31 7.58 -5.71
C LEU A 4 15.13 7.33 -6.65
N THR A 5 15.39 7.02 -7.90
CA THR A 5 14.32 6.64 -8.84
C THR A 5 14.24 5.10 -8.97
N PRO A 6 13.15 4.44 -8.52
CA PRO A 6 13.09 2.99 -8.44
C PRO A 6 13.33 2.25 -9.76
N HIS A 7 13.01 2.87 -10.90
CA HIS A 7 13.27 2.30 -12.22
C HIS A 7 14.77 2.19 -12.56
N THR A 8 15.65 2.91 -11.87
CA THR A 8 17.11 2.80 -12.02
C THR A 8 17.80 2.15 -10.83
N ILE A 9 17.05 1.45 -9.97
CA ILE A 9 17.55 0.87 -8.71
C ILE A 9 18.79 -0.02 -8.84
N ALA A 10 18.91 -0.75 -9.95
CA ALA A 10 20.07 -1.59 -10.23
C ALA A 10 21.35 -0.76 -10.38
N MET A 11 21.28 0.43 -10.98
CA MET A 11 22.42 1.34 -11.13
C MET A 11 22.90 1.88 -9.78
N PHE A 12 21.98 2.03 -8.82
CA PHE A 12 22.33 2.43 -7.45
C PHE A 12 22.83 1.25 -6.58
N GLY A 13 22.68 0.01 -7.06
CA GLY A 13 22.96 -1.19 -6.27
C GLY A 13 21.99 -1.34 -5.09
N GLY A 14 20.70 -1.09 -5.33
CA GLY A 14 19.62 -1.21 -4.35
C GLY A 14 19.05 0.12 -3.87
N PHE A 15 18.17 0.07 -2.86
CA PHE A 15 17.55 1.24 -2.25
C PHE A 15 18.57 2.03 -1.42
N LYS A 16 19.27 2.97 -2.07
CA LYS A 16 20.28 3.82 -1.41
C LYS A 16 19.84 5.27 -1.38
N ILE A 17 20.16 5.92 -0.26
CA ILE A 17 19.96 7.36 -0.06
C ILE A 17 20.82 8.13 -1.06
N GLN A 18 20.24 9.11 -1.75
CA GLN A 18 20.93 9.99 -2.70
C GLN A 18 21.31 11.33 -2.04
N GLY A 19 22.28 12.07 -2.60
CA GLY A 19 22.61 13.41 -2.08
C GLY A 19 23.33 13.45 -0.73
N ARG A 20 24.03 12.37 -0.33
CA ARG A 20 24.78 12.33 0.95
C ARG A 20 26.05 13.19 0.96
N ARG A 21 26.64 13.47 -0.20
CA ARG A 21 27.83 14.32 -0.37
C ARG A 21 27.42 15.62 -1.06
N ALA A 22 28.16 16.70 -0.81
CA ALA A 22 27.84 18.01 -1.35
C ALA A 22 27.73 18.00 -2.88
N GLU A 23 28.65 17.32 -3.57
CA GLU A 23 28.65 17.21 -5.03
C GLU A 23 27.42 16.46 -5.55
N ALA A 24 27.00 15.41 -4.83
CA ALA A 24 25.79 14.66 -5.18
C ALA A 24 24.52 15.46 -4.89
N ALA A 25 24.50 16.26 -3.83
CA ALA A 25 23.39 17.16 -3.52
C ALA A 25 23.27 18.30 -4.53
N MET A 26 24.42 18.83 -5.00
CA MET A 26 24.45 19.86 -6.04
C MET A 26 23.84 19.34 -7.34
N LYS A 27 24.16 18.11 -7.76
CA LYS A 27 23.52 17.48 -8.92
C LYS A 27 22.00 17.38 -8.78
N ILE A 28 21.49 17.04 -7.59
CA ILE A 28 20.04 16.99 -7.34
C ILE A 28 19.42 18.38 -7.49
N LEU A 29 20.09 19.44 -7.02
CA LEU A 29 19.63 20.82 -7.19
C LEU A 29 19.63 21.23 -8.68
N GLU A 30 20.70 20.94 -9.41
CA GLU A 30 20.83 21.22 -10.84
C GLU A 30 19.72 20.50 -11.64
N ASP A 31 19.49 19.21 -11.36
CA ASP A 31 18.42 18.44 -11.96
C ASP A 31 17.04 19.04 -11.63
N ALA A 32 16.83 19.45 -10.38
CA ALA A 32 15.56 20.03 -9.93
C ALA A 32 15.23 21.34 -10.68
N LEU A 33 16.21 22.25 -10.77
CA LEU A 33 16.08 23.52 -11.49
C LEU A 33 15.86 23.29 -12.98
N ALA A 34 16.63 22.39 -13.61
CA ALA A 34 16.47 22.08 -15.02
C ALA A 34 15.08 21.48 -15.35
N ILE A 35 14.53 20.66 -14.44
CA ILE A 35 13.18 20.09 -14.58
C ILE A 35 12.11 21.17 -14.41
N GLU A 36 12.28 22.09 -13.45
CA GLU A 36 11.40 23.25 -13.28
C GLU A 36 11.41 24.16 -14.53
N ASP A 37 12.59 24.53 -15.02
CA ASP A 37 12.79 25.35 -16.23
C ASP A 37 12.16 24.70 -17.47
N ALA A 38 12.14 23.37 -17.54
CA ALA A 38 11.46 22.62 -18.61
C ALA A 38 9.92 22.69 -18.54
N GLY A 39 9.35 23.36 -17.53
CA GLY A 39 7.91 23.56 -17.35
C GLY A 39 7.23 22.50 -16.49
N CYS A 40 7.99 21.76 -15.66
CA CYS A 40 7.39 20.83 -14.72
C CYS A 40 6.53 21.57 -13.70
N PHE A 41 5.35 21.05 -13.35
CA PHE A 41 4.43 21.73 -12.43
C PHE A 41 4.62 21.34 -10.95
N MET A 42 5.31 20.22 -10.67
CA MET A 42 5.53 19.68 -9.33
C MET A 42 6.66 18.65 -9.35
N LEU A 43 7.46 18.62 -8.29
CA LEU A 43 8.64 17.75 -8.22
C LEU A 43 8.63 16.85 -6.98
N GLU A 44 8.95 15.57 -7.15
CA GLU A 44 9.09 14.61 -6.05
C GLU A 44 10.57 14.34 -5.72
N PHE A 45 10.90 14.36 -4.42
CA PHE A 45 12.15 13.87 -3.85
C PHE A 45 11.97 12.51 -3.18
N GLU A 46 12.72 11.50 -3.64
CA GLU A 46 12.75 10.18 -2.99
C GLU A 46 14.12 9.88 -2.36
N ALA A 47 14.10 9.47 -1.09
CA ALA A 47 15.29 9.07 -0.33
C ALA A 47 16.46 10.09 -0.35
N VAL A 48 16.14 11.38 -0.22
CA VAL A 48 17.10 12.49 -0.11
C VAL A 48 17.20 12.96 1.36
N PRO A 49 18.38 13.26 1.93
CA PRO A 49 18.51 13.75 3.30
C PRO A 49 17.63 14.98 3.56
N ALA A 50 16.92 14.98 4.69
CA ALA A 50 15.88 15.98 4.98
C ALA A 50 16.34 17.44 4.88
N LYS A 51 17.55 17.76 5.38
CA LYS A 51 18.09 19.12 5.29
C LYS A 51 18.41 19.54 3.84
N ILE A 52 18.83 18.58 3.01
CA ILE A 52 19.12 18.82 1.59
C ILE A 52 17.81 19.04 0.83
N ALA A 53 16.84 18.14 0.99
CA ALA A 53 15.53 18.26 0.34
C ALA A 53 14.83 19.57 0.72
N LYS A 54 14.86 19.97 2.00
CA LYS A 54 14.32 21.26 2.46
C LYS A 54 15.00 22.44 1.75
N LEU A 55 16.34 22.46 1.73
CA LEU A 55 17.07 23.56 1.12
C LEU A 55 16.77 23.67 -0.39
N ILE A 56 16.73 22.55 -1.10
CA ILE A 56 16.40 22.54 -2.54
C ILE A 56 14.94 22.96 -2.75
N SER A 57 14.01 22.48 -1.94
CA SER A 57 12.60 22.89 -1.99
C SER A 57 12.43 24.40 -1.83
N GLU A 58 13.22 25.04 -0.96
CA GLU A 58 13.19 26.50 -0.78
C GLU A 58 13.76 27.28 -1.97
N GLN A 59 14.44 26.63 -2.92
CA GLN A 59 14.93 27.26 -4.16
C GLN A 59 13.95 27.14 -5.34
N LEU A 60 13.00 26.21 -5.29
CA LEU A 60 12.03 25.99 -6.36
C LEU A 60 10.79 26.86 -6.16
N THR A 61 10.16 27.23 -7.26
CA THR A 61 8.86 27.93 -7.27
C THR A 61 7.67 26.98 -7.37
N ILE A 62 7.91 25.76 -7.88
CA ILE A 62 6.91 24.70 -8.00
C ILE A 62 6.77 23.88 -6.70
N PRO A 63 5.58 23.31 -6.41
CA PRO A 63 5.40 22.45 -5.25
C PRO A 63 6.31 21.23 -5.26
N THR A 64 6.76 20.84 -4.07
CA THR A 64 7.60 19.67 -3.86
C THR A 64 6.94 18.62 -2.99
N ILE A 65 7.12 17.35 -3.33
CA ILE A 65 6.58 16.21 -2.60
C ILE A 65 7.73 15.34 -2.09
N GLY A 66 7.68 14.96 -0.82
CA GLY A 66 8.70 14.11 -0.21
C GLY A 66 8.23 12.69 0.05
N ILE A 67 9.08 11.71 -0.26
CA ILE A 67 9.02 10.34 0.28
C ILE A 67 10.40 9.93 0.81
N GLY A 68 10.49 9.83 2.14
CA GLY A 68 11.79 9.69 2.79
C GLY A 68 12.71 10.91 2.62
N ALA A 69 12.13 12.08 2.31
CA ALA A 69 12.82 13.36 2.14
C ALA A 69 12.63 14.34 3.32
N GLY A 70 12.04 13.86 4.43
CA GLY A 70 11.70 14.71 5.58
C GLY A 70 10.49 15.62 5.35
N ALA A 71 10.13 16.40 6.37
CA ALA A 71 8.93 17.25 6.37
C ALA A 71 9.17 18.67 5.82
N GLY A 72 10.32 18.90 5.17
CA GLY A 72 10.68 20.22 4.62
C GLY A 72 10.23 20.47 3.19
N THR A 73 9.49 19.53 2.59
CA THR A 73 8.83 19.66 1.29
C THR A 73 7.37 20.09 1.49
N ASP A 74 6.70 20.59 0.44
CA ASP A 74 5.34 21.14 0.51
C ASP A 74 4.26 20.06 0.74
N GLY A 75 4.52 18.85 0.30
CA GLY A 75 3.66 17.69 0.53
C GLY A 75 4.44 16.41 0.78
N GLN A 76 3.70 15.32 1.01
CA GLN A 76 4.24 14.01 1.30
C GLN A 76 3.50 12.94 0.50
N ILE A 77 4.22 11.89 0.11
CA ILE A 77 3.65 10.69 -0.49
C ILE A 77 4.15 9.44 0.23
N LEU A 78 3.28 8.44 0.36
CA LEU A 78 3.60 7.12 0.88
C LEU A 78 2.81 6.06 0.10
N LEU A 79 3.35 4.84 0.04
CA LEU A 79 2.64 3.71 -0.54
C LEU A 79 1.51 3.29 0.41
N CYS A 80 0.28 3.23 -0.11
CA CYS A 80 -0.92 2.94 0.67
C CYS A 80 -0.81 1.62 1.46
N TYR A 81 -0.28 0.56 0.84
CA TYR A 81 -0.16 -0.75 1.48
C TYR A 81 0.93 -0.82 2.55
N ASP A 82 2.02 -0.07 2.38
CA ASP A 82 3.03 0.09 3.43
C ASP A 82 2.46 0.89 4.60
N LEU A 83 1.69 1.94 4.30
CA LEU A 83 1.01 2.78 5.28
C LEU A 83 -0.02 1.97 6.09
N LEU A 84 -0.83 1.15 5.43
CA LEU A 84 -1.87 0.33 6.06
C LEU A 84 -1.35 -0.98 6.67
N GLY A 85 -0.06 -1.28 6.49
CA GLY A 85 0.55 -2.48 7.05
C GLY A 85 -0.02 -3.76 6.45
N VAL A 86 -0.17 -3.81 5.13
CA VAL A 86 -0.60 -5.00 4.36
C VAL A 86 0.52 -6.03 4.23
N PHE A 87 1.78 -5.57 4.17
CA PHE A 87 2.95 -6.42 4.16
C PHE A 87 3.60 -6.39 5.54
N THR A 88 3.86 -7.56 6.12
CA THR A 88 4.43 -7.70 7.46
C THR A 88 5.95 -7.63 7.44
N ASP A 89 6.57 -8.25 6.44
CA ASP A 89 7.98 -8.65 6.46
C ASP A 89 8.93 -7.54 6.04
N PHE A 90 8.46 -6.61 5.19
CA PHE A 90 9.23 -5.46 4.74
C PHE A 90 8.60 -4.16 5.23
N LYS A 91 9.43 -3.28 5.79
CA LYS A 91 9.04 -1.92 6.17
C LYS A 91 10.15 -0.95 5.74
N PRO A 92 9.91 -0.13 4.70
CA PRO A 92 10.85 0.94 4.38
C PRO A 92 11.06 1.85 5.59
N LYS A 93 12.30 2.30 5.81
CA LYS A 93 12.66 3.14 6.97
C LYS A 93 11.83 4.43 7.05
N PHE A 94 11.42 4.97 5.90
CA PHE A 94 10.65 6.20 5.81
C PHE A 94 9.14 6.02 6.01
N THR A 95 8.63 4.79 6.04
CA THR A 95 7.19 4.55 6.16
C THR A 95 6.77 4.40 7.63
N LYS A 96 5.82 5.22 8.06
CA LYS A 96 5.05 4.98 9.28
C LYS A 96 3.84 4.10 8.94
N ARG A 97 3.68 2.99 9.67
CA ARG A 97 2.44 2.19 9.62
C ARG A 97 1.38 2.88 10.47
N TYR A 98 0.23 3.15 9.88
CA TYR A 98 -0.95 3.71 10.54
C TYR A 98 -1.99 2.63 10.86
N ALA A 99 -1.90 1.47 10.21
CA ALA A 99 -2.71 0.30 10.51
C ALA A 99 -1.88 -1.00 10.38
N LYS A 100 -2.48 -2.12 10.78
CA LYS A 100 -1.95 -3.48 10.68
C LYS A 100 -2.97 -4.36 9.97
N LEU A 101 -3.27 -4.02 8.72
CA LEU A 101 -4.40 -4.63 8.00
C LEU A 101 -4.27 -6.15 7.87
N THR A 102 -3.03 -6.67 7.75
CA THR A 102 -2.79 -8.12 7.72
C THR A 102 -3.26 -8.81 9.00
N GLU A 103 -3.05 -8.22 10.17
CA GLU A 103 -3.45 -8.82 11.45
C GLU A 103 -4.98 -8.92 11.53
N VAL A 104 -5.68 -7.85 11.12
CA VAL A 104 -7.15 -7.81 11.07
C VAL A 104 -7.70 -8.84 10.08
N ALA A 105 -7.13 -8.91 8.87
CA ALA A 105 -7.56 -9.84 7.83
C ALA A 105 -7.34 -11.30 8.26
N VAL A 106 -6.16 -11.61 8.82
CA VAL A 106 -5.83 -12.96 9.31
C VAL A 106 -6.76 -13.37 10.46
N ALA A 107 -7.09 -12.45 11.37
CA ALA A 107 -8.03 -12.72 12.45
C ALA A 107 -9.43 -13.07 11.90
N GLY A 108 -9.96 -12.27 10.98
CA GLY A 108 -11.27 -12.53 10.36
C GLY A 108 -11.33 -13.85 9.59
N VAL A 109 -10.29 -14.17 8.80
CA VAL A 109 -10.22 -15.44 8.08
C VAL A 109 -10.13 -16.63 9.04
N ARG A 110 -9.39 -16.51 10.15
CA ARG A 110 -9.32 -17.56 11.17
C ARG A 110 -10.66 -17.79 11.85
N GLN A 111 -11.37 -16.71 12.20
CA GLN A 111 -12.70 -16.82 12.79
C GLN A 111 -13.68 -17.50 11.84
N TYR A 112 -13.71 -17.07 10.57
CA TYR A 112 -14.53 -17.72 9.54
C TYR A 112 -14.23 -19.23 9.42
N VAL A 113 -12.95 -19.61 9.36
CA VAL A 113 -12.54 -21.02 9.31
C VAL A 113 -13.02 -21.80 10.53
N GLU A 114 -12.96 -21.20 11.72
CA GLU A 114 -13.45 -21.83 12.95
C GLU A 114 -14.97 -22.02 12.92
N GLU A 115 -15.73 -20.98 12.59
CA GLU A 115 -17.19 -21.02 12.53
C GLU A 115 -17.69 -22.04 11.50
N VAL A 116 -17.04 -22.15 10.34
CA VAL A 116 -17.36 -23.19 9.34
C VAL A 116 -17.09 -24.59 9.88
N LYS A 117 -15.95 -24.80 10.55
CA LYS A 117 -15.60 -26.12 11.11
C LYS A 117 -16.50 -26.55 12.25
N GLN A 118 -16.99 -25.59 13.02
CA GLN A 118 -17.94 -25.83 14.11
C GLN A 118 -19.39 -25.92 13.63
N GLY A 119 -19.66 -25.59 12.36
CA GLY A 119 -21.03 -25.54 11.82
C GLY A 119 -21.85 -24.36 12.35
N ILE A 120 -21.19 -23.30 12.84
CA ILE A 120 -21.82 -22.04 13.24
C ILE A 120 -22.17 -21.22 11.99
N PHE A 121 -21.29 -21.20 10.99
CA PHE A 121 -21.54 -20.54 9.71
C PHE A 121 -21.71 -21.58 8.58
N PRO A 122 -22.71 -21.40 7.68
CA PRO A 122 -23.76 -20.38 7.74
C PRO A 122 -24.80 -20.69 8.83
N ASP A 123 -25.37 -19.64 9.41
CA ASP A 123 -26.55 -19.71 10.27
C ASP A 123 -27.84 -19.47 9.45
N ASP A 124 -28.98 -19.31 10.14
CA ASP A 124 -30.27 -19.07 9.50
C ASP A 124 -30.34 -17.71 8.79
N ASP A 125 -29.69 -16.67 9.32
CA ASP A 125 -29.65 -15.33 8.69
C ASP A 125 -28.84 -15.34 7.38
N HIS A 126 -27.88 -16.27 7.27
CA HIS A 126 -27.03 -16.47 6.10
C HIS A 126 -27.47 -17.66 5.23
N SER A 127 -28.68 -18.18 5.45
CA SER A 127 -29.26 -19.30 4.69
C SER A 127 -30.63 -18.95 4.12
N TYR A 128 -30.88 -19.33 2.86
CA TYR A 128 -32.22 -19.20 2.29
C TYR A 128 -33.12 -20.34 2.77
N THR A 129 -34.37 -20.01 3.10
CA THR A 129 -35.38 -20.99 3.52
C THR A 129 -36.19 -21.52 2.34
N VAL A 130 -36.84 -22.66 2.54
CA VAL A 130 -37.84 -23.24 1.64
C VAL A 130 -39.12 -23.46 2.42
N ASP A 131 -40.26 -23.37 1.75
CA ASP A 131 -41.54 -23.77 2.34
C ASP A 131 -41.55 -25.29 2.62
N ASP A 132 -41.99 -25.67 3.81
CA ASP A 132 -41.98 -27.06 4.27
C ASP A 132 -42.75 -28.00 3.33
N ALA A 133 -43.84 -27.53 2.71
CA ALA A 133 -44.64 -28.37 1.82
C ALA A 133 -43.90 -28.69 0.50
N GLU A 134 -43.15 -27.73 -0.04
CA GLU A 134 -42.31 -27.99 -1.22
C GLU A 134 -41.09 -28.85 -0.89
N TYR A 135 -40.52 -28.72 0.32
CA TYR A 135 -39.46 -29.61 0.80
C TYR A 135 -39.93 -31.07 0.89
N GLU A 136 -41.07 -31.32 1.53
CA GLU A 136 -41.60 -32.69 1.71
C GLU A 136 -41.91 -33.37 0.37
N LYS A 137 -42.49 -32.61 -0.57
CA LYS A 137 -42.72 -33.08 -1.94
C LYS A 137 -41.42 -33.45 -2.65
N PHE A 138 -40.38 -32.61 -2.53
CA PHE A 138 -39.06 -32.90 -3.07
C PHE A 138 -38.46 -34.17 -2.43
N ALA A 139 -38.52 -34.31 -1.11
CA ALA A 139 -38.03 -35.47 -0.38
C ALA A 139 -38.69 -36.78 -0.85
N ALA A 140 -40.00 -36.77 -1.07
CA ALA A 140 -40.74 -37.91 -1.62
C ALA A 140 -40.29 -38.28 -3.05
N MET A 141 -40.04 -37.28 -3.90
CA MET A 141 -39.50 -37.51 -5.25
C MET A 141 -38.11 -38.14 -5.21
N VAL A 142 -37.23 -37.70 -4.30
CA VAL A 142 -35.88 -38.27 -4.13
C VAL A 142 -35.94 -39.72 -3.66
N ALA A 143 -36.81 -40.05 -2.70
CA ALA A 143 -36.97 -41.42 -2.21
C ALA A 143 -37.43 -42.38 -3.32
N LYS A 144 -38.41 -41.97 -4.13
CA LYS A 144 -38.89 -42.75 -5.29
C LYS A 144 -37.79 -42.99 -6.32
N ARG A 145 -36.91 -42.01 -6.56
CA ARG A 145 -35.78 -42.16 -7.50
C ARG A 145 -34.74 -43.18 -7.04
N ARG A 146 -34.48 -43.30 -5.74
CA ARG A 146 -33.51 -44.28 -5.20
C ARG A 146 -33.99 -45.73 -5.26
N GLN A 147 -35.29 -45.96 -5.46
CA GLN A 147 -35.89 -47.29 -5.55
C GLN A 147 -35.95 -47.84 -6.99
N VAL A 148 -35.48 -47.04 -7.96
CA VAL A 148 -35.30 -47.41 -9.38
C VAL A 148 -33.82 -47.65 -9.63
#